data_AF-A0A0C2GCT5-F1
#
_entry.id   AF-A0A0C2GCT5-F1
#
_cell.length_a   1.000
_cell.length_b   1.000
_cell.length_c   1.000
_cell.angle_alpha   90.00
_cell.angle_beta   90.00
_cell.angle_gamma   90.00
#
_symmetry.space_group_name_H-M   'P 1'
#
loop_
_entity.id
_entity.type
_entity.pdbx_description
1 polymer ?
#
loop_
_entity_poly.entity_id
_entity_poly.type
_entity_poly.pdbx_seq_one_letter_code
_entity_poly.pdbx_strand_id
1 'polypeptide(L)'
;MSRTIRGAFWTAEEQGTLGARYYCANHLNTEERFVFASESDQGAFRPRNFNSVLRYQGDEKHKRKIEEIVDILNGNGIPLRVVNSRDQVDVACFAKAGIPSVNYEPDRALADPEEGNRDGRWAPKLLNKIERVDVACFAKAGIPSVNYEPDRGKDYYFNFHHSEADYVSIFEEDDISYTAGIFAVLAHSIANMDDW
;
A
#
# COMPACT_ATOMS: atom_id res chain seq x y z
N MET A 1 15.14 7.96 19.47
CA MET A 1 15.85 8.32 18.23
C MET A 1 14.80 8.60 17.16
N SER A 2 14.85 9.77 16.52
CA SER A 2 13.86 10.18 15.51
C SER A 2 14.32 9.74 14.11
N ARG A 3 13.39 9.30 13.26
CA ARG A 3 13.63 8.84 11.89
C ARG A 3 13.10 9.87 10.87
N THR A 4 13.69 9.88 9.68
CA THR A 4 13.25 10.74 8.57
C THR A 4 11.93 10.25 7.98
N ILE A 5 10.99 11.17 7.75
CA ILE A 5 9.76 10.93 6.99
C ILE A 5 9.98 11.43 5.56
N ARG A 6 9.62 10.61 4.56
CA ARG A 6 9.69 10.96 3.14
C ARG A 6 8.30 10.88 2.52
N GLY A 7 7.86 11.95 1.87
CA GLY A 7 6.72 11.92 0.95
C GLY A 7 7.21 11.61 -0.46
N ALA A 8 6.56 10.66 -1.13
CA ALA A 8 6.82 10.33 -2.53
C ALA A 8 5.50 10.37 -3.30
N PHE A 9 5.48 11.08 -4.43
CA PHE A 9 4.35 11.13 -5.35
C PHE A 9 4.77 10.38 -6.61
N TRP A 10 4.27 9.16 -6.77
CA TRP A 10 4.64 8.30 -7.89
C TRP A 10 4.00 8.79 -9.19
N THR A 11 4.74 8.63 -10.27
CA THR A 11 4.25 8.88 -11.63
C THR A 11 4.25 7.57 -12.40
N ALA A 12 3.36 7.45 -13.39
CA ALA A 12 3.25 6.27 -14.24
C ALA A 12 2.95 4.97 -13.47
N GLU A 13 2.14 5.06 -12.41
CA GLU A 13 1.54 3.91 -11.73
C GLU A 13 0.70 3.10 -12.72
N GLU A 14 -0.20 3.79 -13.43
CA GLU A 14 -1.15 3.18 -14.38
C GLU A 14 -0.50 2.50 -15.59
N GLN A 15 0.78 2.78 -15.84
CA GLN A 15 1.59 2.13 -16.88
C GLN A 15 2.40 0.94 -16.32
N GLY A 16 2.06 0.46 -15.12
CA GLY A 16 2.70 -0.67 -14.45
C GLY A 16 3.76 -0.25 -13.43
N THR A 17 3.42 0.67 -12.53
CA THR A 17 4.20 1.13 -11.36
C THR A 17 5.60 1.61 -11.71
N LEU A 18 5.78 2.21 -12.89
CA LEU A 18 7.12 2.49 -13.43
C LEU A 18 7.92 3.43 -12.53
N GLY A 19 7.28 4.45 -11.94
CA GLY A 19 7.91 5.37 -11.01
C GLY A 19 8.42 4.68 -9.75
N ALA A 20 7.55 3.96 -9.05
CA ALA A 20 7.92 3.23 -7.83
C ALA A 20 8.98 2.15 -8.10
N ARG A 21 8.85 1.42 -9.22
CA ARG A 21 9.84 0.41 -9.65
C ARG A 21 11.21 1.02 -9.91
N TYR A 22 11.27 2.13 -10.65
CA TYR A 22 12.53 2.82 -10.90
C TYR A 22 13.16 3.28 -9.59
N TYR A 23 12.38 3.88 -8.70
CA TYR A 23 12.87 4.32 -7.40
C TYR A 23 13.40 3.16 -6.57
N CYS A 24 12.63 2.08 -6.41
CA CYS A 24 13.03 0.93 -5.63
C CYS A 24 14.32 0.29 -6.18
N ALA A 25 14.47 0.18 -7.50
CA ALA A 25 15.69 -0.34 -8.13
C ALA A 25 16.94 0.50 -7.81
N ASN A 26 16.79 1.82 -7.64
CA ASN A 26 17.89 2.74 -7.39
C ASN A 26 18.15 3.03 -5.90
N HIS A 27 17.18 2.79 -5.01
CA HIS A 27 17.31 3.14 -3.59
C HIS A 27 17.42 1.94 -2.65
N LEU A 28 16.81 0.79 -2.95
CA LEU A 28 16.83 -0.37 -2.04
C LEU A 28 18.20 -1.06 -1.93
N ASN A 29 19.08 -0.84 -2.92
CA ASN A 29 20.44 -1.40 -2.94
C ASN A 29 21.50 -0.36 -2.54
N THR A 30 21.11 0.67 -1.78
CA THR A 30 21.99 1.74 -1.30
C THR A 30 22.15 1.68 0.21
N GLU A 31 22.93 2.61 0.78
CA GLU A 31 23.04 2.78 2.24
C GLU A 31 21.77 3.39 2.89
N GLU A 32 20.76 3.76 2.09
CA GLU A 32 19.49 4.25 2.62
C GLU A 32 18.73 3.14 3.36
N ARG A 33 18.35 3.43 4.61
CA ARG A 33 17.55 2.52 5.44
C ARG A 33 16.08 2.92 5.43
N PHE A 34 15.26 2.10 4.78
CA PHE A 34 13.81 2.16 4.88
C PHE A 34 13.34 1.23 6.00
N VAL A 35 12.42 1.70 6.85
CA VAL A 35 11.93 0.93 8.01
C VAL A 35 10.42 0.70 8.00
N PHE A 36 9.70 1.46 7.18
CA PHE A 36 8.26 1.37 7.00
C PHE A 36 7.88 2.07 5.70
N ALA A 37 6.85 1.57 5.00
CA ALA A 37 6.24 2.22 3.85
C ALA A 37 4.71 2.21 3.97
N SER A 38 4.04 3.27 3.52
CA SER A 38 2.58 3.35 3.55
C SER A 38 2.06 4.07 2.32
N GLU A 39 0.93 3.62 1.79
CA GLU A 39 0.28 4.21 0.61
C GLU A 39 -1.24 4.24 0.73
N SER A 40 -1.85 4.98 -0.20
CA SER A 40 -3.30 5.09 -0.40
C SER A 40 -3.59 5.11 -1.89
N ASP A 41 -3.85 3.95 -2.48
CA ASP A 41 -4.16 3.83 -3.92
C ASP A 41 -5.68 3.73 -4.19
N GLN A 42 -6.45 3.22 -3.22
CA GLN A 42 -7.89 2.96 -3.35
C GLN A 42 -8.78 4.17 -2.97
N GLY A 43 -8.24 5.38 -3.16
CA GLY A 43 -8.90 6.66 -2.85
C GLY A 43 -8.65 7.18 -1.42
N ALA A 44 -8.95 8.45 -1.22
CA ALA A 44 -8.67 9.20 0.02
C ALA A 44 -9.95 9.55 0.80
N PHE A 45 -10.76 8.53 1.12
CA PHE A 45 -12.04 8.71 1.82
C PHE A 45 -11.88 8.51 3.33
N ARG A 46 -12.62 9.29 4.11
CA ARG A 46 -12.67 9.15 5.57
C ARG A 46 -13.27 7.78 5.95
N PRO A 47 -12.70 7.08 6.95
CA PRO A 47 -13.34 5.90 7.51
C PRO A 47 -14.71 6.19 8.12
N ARG A 48 -15.75 5.48 7.67
CA ARG A 48 -17.11 5.58 8.24
C ARG A 48 -17.46 4.41 9.13
N ASN A 49 -16.80 3.27 8.93
CA ASN A 49 -17.01 2.05 9.68
C ASN A 49 -15.74 1.18 9.59
N PHE A 50 -15.73 0.10 10.37
CA PHE A 50 -14.59 -0.81 10.45
C PHE A 50 -14.33 -1.63 9.17
N ASN A 51 -15.03 -1.42 8.05
CA ASN A 51 -14.60 -1.96 6.77
C ASN A 51 -13.43 -1.17 6.17
N SER A 52 -13.14 0.03 6.69
CA SER A 52 -11.88 0.70 6.43
C SER A 52 -10.73 -0.04 7.11
N VAL A 53 -9.67 -0.33 6.35
CA VAL A 53 -8.55 -1.14 6.83
C VAL A 53 -7.19 -0.62 6.40
N LEU A 54 -6.18 -0.87 7.23
CA LEU A 54 -4.78 -0.90 6.82
C LEU A 54 -4.43 -2.35 6.47
N ARG A 55 -4.23 -2.64 5.18
CA ARG A 55 -3.70 -3.92 4.73
C ARG A 55 -2.21 -3.99 5.02
N TYR A 56 -1.87 -4.73 6.06
CA TYR A 56 -0.51 -4.87 6.54
C TYR A 56 0.24 -6.03 5.87
N GLN A 57 1.53 -5.77 5.61
CA GLN A 57 2.51 -6.75 5.17
C GLN A 57 3.80 -6.57 5.97
N GLY A 58 4.30 -7.65 6.57
CA GLY A 58 5.51 -7.63 7.40
C GLY A 58 5.42 -8.65 8.54
N ASP A 59 6.30 -8.52 9.55
CA ASP A 59 6.30 -9.39 10.72
C ASP A 59 5.24 -8.99 11.76
N GLU A 60 4.98 -9.92 12.69
CA GLU A 60 3.96 -9.76 13.73
C GLU A 60 4.35 -8.73 14.80
N LYS A 61 5.65 -8.45 15.00
CA LYS A 61 6.12 -7.46 15.99
C LYS A 61 5.71 -6.06 15.55
N HIS A 62 6.02 -5.68 14.31
CA HIS A 62 5.65 -4.37 13.77
C HIS A 62 4.13 -4.25 13.57
N LYS A 63 3.44 -5.36 13.25
CA LYS A 63 1.99 -5.36 13.15
C LYS A 63 1.31 -4.90 14.44
N ARG A 64 1.70 -5.47 15.58
CA ARG A 64 1.13 -5.11 16.91
C ARG A 64 1.30 -3.63 17.22
N LYS A 65 2.43 -3.05 16.83
CA LYS A 65 2.69 -1.61 16.99
C LYS A 65 1.77 -0.75 16.14
N ILE A 66 1.49 -1.19 14.91
CA ILE A 66 0.51 -0.53 14.06
C ILE A 66 -0.90 -0.69 14.64
N GLU A 67 -1.24 -1.85 15.20
CA GLU A 67 -2.51 -2.07 15.91
C GLU A 67 -2.65 -1.12 17.12
N GLU A 68 -1.59 -0.90 17.91
CA GLU A 68 -1.59 0.09 19.00
C GLU A 68 -1.84 1.53 18.49
N ILE A 69 -1.25 1.91 17.35
CA ILE A 69 -1.51 3.21 16.71
C ILE A 69 -2.97 3.29 16.24
N VAL A 70 -3.50 2.20 15.67
CA VAL A 70 -4.89 2.12 15.24
C VAL A 70 -5.85 2.17 16.43
N ASP A 71 -5.50 1.63 17.58
CA ASP A 71 -6.30 1.77 18.80
C ASP A 71 -6.38 3.23 19.28
N ILE A 72 -5.30 3.99 19.16
CA ILE A 72 -5.31 5.45 19.42
C ILE A 72 -6.25 6.16 18.43
N LEU A 73 -6.16 5.84 17.14
CA LEU A 73 -7.05 6.39 16.11
C LEU A 73 -8.53 6.06 16.40
N ASN A 74 -8.82 4.80 16.75
CA ASN A 74 -10.15 4.32 17.12
C ASN A 74 -10.69 5.08 18.35
N GLY A 75 -9.86 5.28 19.38
CA GLY A 75 -10.21 6.08 20.57
C GLY A 75 -10.54 7.55 20.27
N ASN A 76 -10.14 8.05 19.10
CA ASN A 76 -10.44 9.40 18.60
C ASN A 76 -11.50 9.39 17.48
N GLY A 77 -12.29 8.32 17.36
CA GLY A 77 -13.45 8.26 16.46
C GLY A 77 -13.10 7.94 15.01
N ILE A 78 -11.93 7.36 14.74
CA ILE A 78 -11.52 6.88 13.41
C ILE A 78 -11.71 5.37 13.34
N PRO A 79 -12.82 4.83 12.80
CA PRO A 79 -13.06 3.39 12.79
C PRO A 79 -12.17 2.69 11.77
N LEU A 80 -11.06 2.10 12.23
CA LEU A 80 -10.03 1.51 11.38
C LEU A 80 -9.58 0.16 11.96
N ARG A 81 -9.26 -0.80 11.09
CA ARG A 81 -8.66 -2.08 11.49
C ARG A 81 -7.35 -2.33 10.76
N VAL A 82 -6.43 -3.04 11.40
CA VAL A 82 -5.32 -3.67 10.71
C VAL A 82 -5.76 -5.05 10.26
N VAL A 83 -5.59 -5.36 8.98
CA VAL A 83 -5.83 -6.70 8.45
C VAL A 83 -4.58 -7.19 7.75
N ASN A 84 -4.28 -8.47 7.91
CA ASN A 84 -3.27 -9.09 7.07
C ASN A 84 -3.77 -9.07 5.62
N SER A 85 -2.86 -8.84 4.68
CA SER A 85 -3.17 -9.11 3.27
C SER A 85 -3.71 -10.54 3.12
N ARG A 86 -4.81 -10.72 2.37
CA ARG A 86 -5.59 -11.98 2.30
C ARG A 86 -4.79 -13.17 1.73
N ASP A 87 -3.65 -12.91 1.11
CA ASP A 87 -2.81 -13.90 0.43
C ASP A 87 -1.61 -14.35 1.27
N GLN A 88 -1.70 -14.25 2.59
CA GLN A 88 -0.66 -14.77 3.48
C GLN A 88 -0.67 -16.31 3.60
N VAL A 89 -1.62 -17.05 3.02
CA VAL A 89 -1.73 -18.51 3.27
C VAL A 89 -0.51 -19.28 2.71
N ASP A 90 -0.01 -18.92 1.53
CA ASP A 90 1.14 -19.60 0.89
C ASP A 90 2.50 -19.00 1.26
N VAL A 91 2.51 -17.91 2.01
CA VAL A 91 3.71 -17.13 2.31
C VAL A 91 3.88 -16.74 3.78
N ALA A 92 2.96 -17.17 4.64
CA ALA A 92 3.05 -17.02 6.10
C ALA A 92 4.32 -17.63 6.67
N CYS A 93 4.88 -18.67 6.04
CA CYS A 93 6.16 -19.25 6.45
C CYS A 93 7.34 -18.27 6.24
N PHE A 94 7.29 -17.43 5.20
CA PHE A 94 8.27 -16.39 4.95
C PHE A 94 8.07 -15.21 5.91
N ALA A 95 6.83 -14.73 6.08
CA ALA A 95 6.53 -13.65 7.02
C ALA A 95 6.93 -14.00 8.47
N LYS A 96 6.73 -15.27 8.88
CA LYS A 96 7.15 -15.80 10.19
C LYS A 96 8.67 -15.93 10.32
N ALA A 97 9.40 -16.01 9.21
CA ALA A 97 10.86 -16.02 9.15
C ALA A 97 11.47 -14.62 8.96
N GLY A 98 10.66 -13.55 8.96
CA GLY A 98 11.12 -12.19 8.65
C GLY A 98 11.43 -11.97 7.17
N ILE A 99 10.98 -12.87 6.30
CA ILE A 99 11.16 -12.83 4.85
C ILE A 99 9.84 -12.32 4.23
N PRO A 100 9.90 -11.31 3.38
CA PRO A 100 8.71 -10.71 2.81
C PRO A 100 8.13 -11.48 1.62
N SER A 101 6.84 -11.28 1.41
CA SER A 101 6.10 -11.81 0.28
C SER A 101 4.93 -10.89 -0.07
N VAL A 102 4.79 -10.57 -1.35
CA VAL A 102 3.65 -9.81 -1.86
C VAL A 102 2.96 -10.65 -2.93
N ASN A 103 1.66 -10.80 -2.79
CA ASN A 103 0.79 -11.23 -3.87
C ASN A 103 -0.33 -10.20 -4.06
N TYR A 104 -0.63 -9.92 -5.32
CA TYR A 104 -1.74 -9.08 -5.75
C TYR A 104 -2.50 -9.86 -6.82
N GLU A 105 -3.82 -9.99 -6.65
CA GLU A 105 -4.72 -10.49 -7.68
C GLU A 105 -5.37 -9.28 -8.38
N PRO A 106 -5.07 -9.04 -9.67
CA PRO A 106 -5.82 -8.09 -10.46
C PRO A 106 -7.24 -8.62 -10.73
N ASP A 107 -8.24 -7.74 -10.64
CA ASP A 107 -9.60 -7.98 -11.16
C ASP A 107 -9.60 -8.28 -12.69
N ARG A 108 -8.47 -8.09 -13.36
CA ARG A 108 -8.23 -8.42 -14.77
C ARG A 108 -7.42 -9.70 -15.03
N ALA A 109 -7.52 -10.72 -14.17
CA ALA A 109 -7.12 -12.09 -14.55
C ALA A 109 -8.02 -12.71 -15.66
N LEU A 110 -8.98 -11.96 -16.20
CA LEU A 110 -9.82 -12.33 -17.35
C LEU A 110 -9.70 -11.39 -18.56
N ALA A 111 -8.64 -10.59 -18.68
CA ALA A 111 -8.32 -9.95 -19.96
C ALA A 111 -7.57 -10.95 -20.87
N ASP A 112 -8.35 -11.58 -21.75
CA ASP A 112 -8.04 -12.15 -23.07
C ASP A 112 -6.61 -12.74 -23.33
N PRO A 113 -6.49 -14.05 -23.60
CA PRO A 113 -5.20 -14.70 -23.91
C PRO A 113 -4.49 -14.22 -25.19
N GLU A 114 -5.11 -13.37 -26.02
CA GLU A 114 -4.63 -13.15 -27.39
C GLU A 114 -3.75 -11.91 -27.65
N GLU A 115 -3.48 -11.03 -26.69
CA GLU A 115 -2.49 -9.95 -26.89
C GLU A 115 -1.05 -10.38 -26.51
N GLY A 116 -0.65 -11.51 -27.09
CA GLY A 116 0.75 -11.93 -27.18
C GLY A 116 1.50 -11.10 -28.24
N ASN A 117 2.32 -10.18 -27.75
CA ASN A 117 3.33 -9.40 -28.47
C ASN A 117 4.04 -10.18 -29.60
N ARG A 118 3.92 -9.71 -30.86
CA ARG A 118 4.52 -10.32 -32.07
C ARG A 118 5.98 -9.93 -32.33
N ASP A 119 6.64 -9.16 -31.46
CA ASP A 119 7.86 -8.44 -31.89
C ASP A 119 9.16 -8.72 -31.12
N GLY A 120 9.20 -9.78 -30.30
CA GLY A 120 10.43 -10.52 -29.97
C GLY A 120 11.66 -9.75 -29.45
N ARG A 121 11.51 -8.51 -28.96
CA ARG A 121 12.63 -7.66 -28.54
C ARG A 121 12.51 -7.26 -27.07
N TRP A 122 13.38 -7.91 -26.28
CA TRP A 122 13.95 -7.47 -24.99
C TRP A 122 13.01 -6.84 -23.96
N ALA A 123 12.32 -7.68 -23.21
CA ALA A 123 12.06 -7.42 -21.80
C ALA A 123 12.82 -8.49 -20.99
N PRO A 124 13.76 -8.14 -20.10
CA PRO A 124 14.37 -9.13 -19.21
C PRO A 124 13.27 -9.86 -18.43
N LYS A 125 13.41 -11.18 -18.26
CA LYS A 125 12.44 -12.14 -17.68
C LYS A 125 11.91 -11.80 -16.26
N LEU A 126 12.29 -10.65 -15.70
CA LEU A 126 11.80 -10.08 -14.44
C LEU A 126 10.57 -9.17 -14.61
N LEU A 127 10.13 -8.89 -15.84
CA LEU A 127 9.04 -7.93 -16.14
C LEU A 127 7.61 -8.50 -16.12
N ASN A 128 7.41 -9.80 -15.90
CA ASN A 128 6.12 -10.47 -16.10
C ASN A 128 5.22 -10.59 -14.86
N LYS A 129 5.52 -9.89 -13.75
CA LYS A 129 4.54 -9.74 -12.66
C LYS A 129 4.25 -8.26 -12.52
N ILE A 130 3.16 -7.81 -13.12
CA ILE A 130 2.68 -6.43 -13.01
C ILE A 130 2.33 -6.21 -11.54
N GLU A 131 3.19 -5.48 -10.84
CA GLU A 131 2.91 -4.95 -9.51
C GLU A 131 2.03 -3.72 -9.71
N ARG A 132 0.85 -3.68 -9.08
CA ARG A 132 -0.11 -2.57 -9.15
C ARG A 132 -0.31 -1.88 -7.79
N VAL A 133 0.74 -1.94 -6.97
CA VAL A 133 0.76 -1.48 -5.57
C VAL A 133 2.16 -0.90 -5.41
N ASP A 134 2.27 0.41 -5.25
CA ASP A 134 3.55 1.12 -5.30
C ASP A 134 4.48 0.71 -4.15
N VAL A 135 3.93 0.32 -3.00
CA VAL A 135 4.74 -0.14 -1.85
C VAL A 135 5.16 -1.61 -1.91
N ALA A 136 4.75 -2.36 -2.94
CA ALA A 136 5.05 -3.78 -3.07
C ALA A 136 6.56 -4.08 -3.06
N CYS A 137 7.38 -3.21 -3.65
CA CYS A 137 8.83 -3.38 -3.65
C CYS A 137 9.46 -3.25 -2.26
N PHE A 138 8.94 -2.37 -1.40
CA PHE A 138 9.40 -2.25 -0.01
C PHE A 138 9.01 -3.47 0.81
N ALA A 139 7.76 -3.90 0.67
CA ALA A 139 7.30 -5.14 1.27
C ALA A 139 8.27 -6.26 0.88
N LYS A 140 8.50 -6.54 -0.42
CA LYS A 140 9.46 -7.55 -0.93
C LYS A 140 10.92 -7.42 -0.45
N ALA A 141 11.32 -6.26 0.05
CA ALA A 141 12.65 -6.02 0.63
C ALA A 141 12.69 -6.24 2.15
N GLY A 142 11.58 -6.65 2.77
CA GLY A 142 11.50 -7.00 4.19
C GLY A 142 11.06 -5.83 5.04
N ILE A 143 10.59 -4.76 4.41
CA ILE A 143 10.21 -3.52 5.07
C ILE A 143 8.71 -3.60 5.35
N PRO A 144 8.28 -3.50 6.62
CA PRO A 144 6.87 -3.47 6.97
C PRO A 144 6.13 -2.39 6.18
N SER A 145 4.93 -2.71 5.69
CA SER A 145 4.14 -1.76 4.91
C SER A 145 2.64 -1.88 5.12
N VAL A 146 1.94 -0.80 4.81
CA VAL A 146 0.47 -0.76 4.81
C VAL A 146 -0.06 -0.12 3.52
N ASN A 147 -1.13 -0.70 2.97
CA ASN A 147 -2.01 -0.01 2.03
C ASN A 147 -3.30 0.38 2.76
N TYR A 148 -3.72 1.63 2.65
CA TYR A 148 -4.99 2.09 3.19
C TYR A 148 -6.13 1.77 2.20
N GLU A 149 -7.12 1.02 2.68
CA GLU A 149 -8.34 0.73 1.93
C GLU A 149 -9.53 1.32 2.68
N PRO A 150 -10.13 2.42 2.18
CA PRO A 150 -11.32 2.98 2.78
C PRO A 150 -12.54 2.09 2.52
N ASP A 151 -13.53 2.13 3.42
CA ASP A 151 -14.79 1.38 3.28
C ASP A 151 -15.57 1.77 2.01
N ARG A 152 -15.33 2.98 1.49
CA ARG A 152 -15.91 3.49 0.25
C ARG A 152 -15.05 3.27 -0.99
N GLY A 153 -13.89 2.61 -0.88
CA GLY A 153 -13.07 2.29 -2.04
C GLY A 153 -13.87 1.41 -3.00
N LYS A 154 -14.00 0.14 -2.66
CA LYS A 154 -14.62 -0.87 -3.55
C LYS A 154 -16.08 -0.60 -3.91
N ASP A 155 -16.90 -0.25 -2.93
CA ASP A 155 -18.37 -0.20 -3.10
C ASP A 155 -18.89 1.17 -3.57
N TYR A 156 -18.00 2.18 -3.69
CA TYR A 156 -18.37 3.51 -4.15
C TYR A 156 -17.40 4.07 -5.20
N TYR A 157 -16.10 4.25 -4.86
CA TYR A 157 -15.11 4.88 -5.75
C TYR A 157 -14.86 4.08 -7.02
N PHE A 158 -14.76 2.75 -6.93
CA PHE A 158 -14.51 1.91 -8.10
C PHE A 158 -15.65 1.88 -9.14
N ASN A 159 -16.81 2.51 -8.86
CA ASN A 159 -17.81 2.77 -9.89
C ASN A 159 -17.40 3.88 -10.87
N PHE A 160 -16.45 4.73 -10.49
CA PHE A 160 -15.98 5.89 -11.27
C PHE A 160 -14.51 5.78 -11.68
N HIS A 161 -13.74 4.93 -11.01
CA HIS A 161 -12.32 4.72 -11.27
C HIS A 161 -12.03 4.41 -12.75
N HIS A 162 -11.03 5.09 -13.32
CA HIS A 162 -10.66 5.00 -14.75
C HIS A 162 -11.78 5.39 -15.73
N SER A 163 -12.71 6.22 -15.28
CA SER A 163 -13.74 6.80 -16.14
C SER A 163 -13.64 8.32 -16.18
N GLU A 164 -14.31 8.93 -17.15
CA GLU A 164 -14.49 10.39 -17.23
C GLU A 164 -15.29 10.96 -16.06
N ALA A 165 -15.78 10.15 -15.12
CA ALA A 165 -16.46 10.62 -13.90
C ALA A 165 -15.54 10.67 -12.67
N ASP A 166 -14.25 10.37 -12.83
CA ASP A 166 -13.24 10.40 -11.76
C ASP A 166 -12.80 11.85 -11.44
N TYR A 167 -13.63 12.55 -10.67
CA TYR A 167 -13.43 13.95 -10.30
C TYR A 167 -13.46 14.16 -8.79
N VAL A 168 -12.88 15.27 -8.34
CA VAL A 168 -12.86 15.68 -6.91
C VAL A 168 -14.25 15.76 -6.26
N SER A 169 -15.31 15.92 -7.06
CA SER A 169 -16.70 15.97 -6.60
C SER A 169 -17.21 14.68 -5.96
N ILE A 170 -16.47 13.55 -6.10
CA ILE A 170 -16.81 12.30 -5.42
C ILE A 170 -16.48 12.32 -3.92
N PHE A 171 -15.61 13.24 -3.48
CA PHE A 171 -15.25 13.42 -2.08
C PHE A 171 -16.29 14.24 -1.33
N GLU A 172 -16.50 13.90 -0.07
CA GLU A 172 -17.25 14.72 0.87
C GLU A 172 -16.30 15.62 1.69
N GLU A 173 -16.88 16.56 2.44
CA GLU A 173 -16.13 17.41 3.36
C GLU A 173 -15.31 16.54 4.33
N ASP A 174 -14.06 16.96 4.55
CA ASP A 174 -13.06 16.31 5.39
C ASP A 174 -12.51 14.94 4.95
N ASP A 175 -13.00 14.30 3.88
CA ASP A 175 -12.50 12.99 3.42
C ASP A 175 -10.96 12.95 3.32
N ILE A 176 -10.40 13.98 2.65
CA ILE A 176 -8.95 14.15 2.45
C ILE A 176 -8.25 14.46 3.78
N SER A 177 -8.83 15.32 4.62
CA SER A 177 -8.24 15.72 5.91
C SER A 177 -8.11 14.55 6.89
N TYR A 178 -9.12 13.68 6.96
CA TYR A 178 -9.10 12.48 7.81
C TYR A 178 -8.07 11.47 7.30
N THR A 179 -8.02 11.26 5.98
CA THR A 179 -7.03 10.38 5.36
C THR A 179 -5.61 10.89 5.66
N ALA A 180 -5.35 12.18 5.46
CA ALA A 180 -4.07 12.81 5.80
C ALA A 180 -3.74 12.66 7.30
N GLY A 181 -4.74 12.81 8.17
CA GLY A 181 -4.59 12.60 9.62
C GLY A 181 -4.14 11.18 9.97
N ILE A 182 -4.69 10.14 9.33
CA ILE A 182 -4.28 8.74 9.54
C ILE A 182 -2.79 8.57 9.18
N PHE A 183 -2.37 9.03 8.00
CA PHE A 183 -0.97 8.93 7.58
C PHE A 183 -0.04 9.77 8.44
N ALA A 184 -0.48 10.96 8.88
CA ALA A 184 0.30 11.79 9.80
C ALA A 184 0.53 11.10 11.14
N VAL A 185 -0.50 10.50 11.73
CA VAL A 185 -0.40 9.75 12.99
C VAL A 185 0.49 8.52 12.83
N LEU A 186 0.32 7.75 11.75
CA LEU A 186 1.17 6.60 11.45
C LEU A 186 2.64 7.02 11.31
N ALA A 187 2.93 7.97 10.42
CA ALA A 187 4.28 8.42 10.13
C ALA A 187 4.94 9.03 11.37
N HIS A 188 4.24 9.89 12.11
CA HIS A 188 4.76 10.52 13.31
C HIS A 188 5.05 9.49 14.42
N SER A 189 4.13 8.57 14.68
CA SER A 189 4.29 7.55 15.73
C SER A 189 5.47 6.64 15.41
N ILE A 190 5.55 6.12 14.18
CA ILE A 190 6.61 5.20 13.75
C ILE A 190 7.98 5.90 13.70
N ALA A 191 8.02 7.15 13.22
CA ALA A 191 9.28 7.90 13.16
C ALA A 191 9.87 8.19 14.54
N ASN A 192 9.05 8.28 15.59
CA ASN A 192 9.49 8.61 16.95
C ASN A 192 9.45 7.43 17.93
N MET A 193 9.07 6.23 17.47
CA MET A 193 9.04 5.02 18.30
C MET A 193 10.45 4.44 18.48
N ASP A 194 10.99 4.45 19.70
CA ASP A 194 12.36 4.00 19.96
C ASP A 194 12.59 2.54 19.61
N ASP A 195 11.61 1.69 19.90
CA ASP A 195 11.74 0.24 19.83
C ASP A 195 11.21 -0.37 18.53
N TRP A 196 10.91 0.45 17.50
CA TRP A 196 10.38 0.02 16.18
C TRP A 196 10.97 -1.31 15.73
#